data_AF-A0A7V8XI79-F1
#
_entry.id   AF-A0A7V8XI79-F1
#
_cell.length_a   1.000
_cell.length_b   1.000
_cell.length_c   1.000
_cell.angle_alpha   90.00
_cell.angle_beta   90.00
_cell.angle_gamma   90.00
#
_symmetry.space_group_name_H-M   'P 1'
#
loop_
_entity.id
_entity.type
_entity.pdbx_description
1 polymer ?
#
loop_
_entity_poly.entity_id
_entity_poly.type
_entity_poly.pdbx_seq_one_letter_code
_entity_poly.pdbx_strand_id
1 'polypeptide(L)'
;LEPCGLDPVTGFYRDGNCRTGGQDVGVHAVCAVMTEEFLAFSASVGNDLSTPHPEWGFPGLRPGDRWFVCAGRWQEALEAGFAPPVVLEATHALALEFSSLAELEANASG
;
A
#
# COMPACT_ATOMS: atom_id res chain seq x y z
N LEU A 1 2.26 5.29 14.73
CA LEU A 1 2.21 4.41 13.56
C LEU A 1 3.17 3.27 13.83
N GLU A 2 2.68 2.04 13.77
CA GLU A 2 3.54 0.85 13.79
C GLU A 2 4.27 0.70 12.44
N PRO A 3 5.43 0.02 12.42
CA PRO A 3 6.09 -0.34 11.16
C PRO A 3 5.15 -1.21 10.32
N CYS A 4 4.96 -0.85 9.05
CA CYS A 4 4.07 -1.59 8.16
C CYS A 4 4.69 -2.93 7.73
N GLY A 5 5.98 -2.93 7.38
CA GLY A 5 6.71 -4.11 6.93
C GLY A 5 8.22 -3.93 7.07
N LEU A 6 8.90 -4.91 7.66
CA LEU A 6 10.36 -4.91 7.82
C LEU A 6 11.05 -5.93 6.90
N ASP A 7 10.28 -6.82 6.26
CA ASP A 7 10.75 -7.79 5.27
C ASP A 7 9.59 -8.13 4.31
N PRO A 8 9.55 -7.54 3.09
CA PRO A 8 10.49 -6.55 2.57
C PRO A 8 10.37 -5.19 3.29
N VAL A 9 11.48 -4.44 3.38
CA VAL A 9 11.46 -3.08 3.95
C VAL A 9 10.61 -2.17 3.06
N THR A 10 9.48 -1.73 3.59
CA THR A 10 8.51 -0.89 2.89
C THR A 10 8.78 0.61 3.09
N GLY A 11 7.93 1.45 2.50
CA GLY A 11 7.98 2.90 2.60
C GLY A 11 8.72 3.54 1.44
N PHE A 12 8.30 4.76 1.07
CA PHE A 12 8.92 5.55 0.01
C PHE A 12 10.43 5.78 0.28
N TYR A 13 10.78 6.06 1.54
CA TYR A 13 12.16 6.21 1.98
C TYR A 13 12.86 4.90 2.37
N ARG A 14 12.19 3.74 2.20
CA ARG A 14 12.71 2.41 2.55
C ARG A 14 13.18 2.29 3.99
N ASP A 15 12.40 2.83 4.93
CA ASP A 15 12.69 2.81 6.36
C ASP A 15 11.65 2.01 7.19
N GLY A 16 10.70 1.36 6.53
CA GLY A 16 9.62 0.60 7.18
C GLY A 16 8.52 1.47 7.79
N ASN A 17 8.63 2.80 7.70
CA ASN A 17 7.69 3.75 8.30
C ASN A 17 6.90 4.51 7.26
N CYS A 18 5.73 5.02 7.67
CA CYS A 18 4.86 5.82 6.82
C CYS A 18 5.32 7.28 6.72
N ARG A 19 6.59 7.50 6.37
CA ARG A 19 7.08 8.85 6.08
C ARG A 19 6.64 9.24 4.68
N THR A 20 5.63 10.09 4.61
CA THR A 20 5.24 10.83 3.40
C THR A 20 5.54 12.32 3.62
N GLY A 21 5.94 13.03 2.57
CA GLY A 21 6.37 14.43 2.62
C GLY A 21 6.19 15.07 1.25
N GLY A 22 6.51 16.36 1.09
CA GLY A 22 6.24 17.11 -0.15
C GLY A 22 6.88 16.57 -1.45
N GLN A 23 7.76 15.56 -1.36
CA GLN A 23 8.36 14.85 -2.50
C GLN A 23 7.63 13.55 -2.87
N ASP A 24 6.79 13.01 -1.97
CA ASP A 24 5.97 11.83 -2.21
C ASP A 24 4.59 12.25 -2.75
N VAL A 25 4.55 12.57 -4.04
CA VAL A 25 3.31 12.98 -4.73
C VAL A 25 2.29 11.83 -4.77
N GLY A 26 2.74 10.58 -4.66
CA GLY A 26 1.88 9.39 -4.65
C GLY A 26 1.14 9.17 -3.32
N VAL A 27 1.59 9.81 -2.24
CA VAL A 27 1.03 9.68 -0.88
C VAL A 27 0.94 8.21 -0.46
N HIS A 28 2.10 7.59 -0.26
CA HIS A 28 2.22 6.20 0.21
C HIS A 28 1.82 6.11 1.69
N ALA A 29 0.53 6.24 1.95
CA ALA A 29 -0.06 6.41 3.28
C ALA A 29 -0.83 5.18 3.78
N VAL A 30 -1.22 4.26 2.90
CA VAL A 30 -2.02 3.07 3.26
C VAL A 30 -1.11 1.87 3.42
N CYS A 31 -1.00 1.32 4.63
CA CYS A 31 -0.33 0.03 4.83
C CYS A 31 -1.30 -1.09 4.48
N ALA A 32 -1.03 -1.82 3.40
CA ALA A 32 -1.89 -2.89 2.92
C ALA A 32 -1.18 -4.25 2.93
N VAL A 33 -1.96 -5.31 3.11
CA VAL A 33 -1.54 -6.71 2.96
C VAL A 33 -1.85 -7.14 1.53
N MET A 34 -0.83 -7.41 0.72
CA MET A 34 -1.01 -7.74 -0.69
C MET A 34 -1.87 -9.00 -0.86
N THR A 35 -2.80 -8.96 -1.80
CA THR A 35 -3.58 -10.13 -2.25
C THR A 35 -3.25 -10.42 -3.72
N GLU A 36 -3.51 -11.64 -4.18
CA GLU A 36 -3.29 -12.01 -5.57
C GLU A 36 -4.14 -11.14 -6.52
N GLU A 37 -5.40 -10.90 -6.13
CA GLU A 37 -6.35 -10.10 -6.89
C GLU A 37 -5.95 -8.63 -6.96
N PHE A 38 -5.48 -8.06 -5.84
CA PHE A 38 -4.98 -6.69 -5.83
C PHE A 38 -3.75 -6.54 -6.72
N LEU A 39 -2.77 -7.46 -6.62
CA LEU A 39 -1.55 -7.41 -7.41
C LEU A 39 -1.84 -7.51 -8.92
N ALA A 40 -2.74 -8.41 -9.31
CA ALA A 40 -3.19 -8.55 -10.70
C ALA A 40 -3.91 -7.29 -11.19
N PHE A 41 -4.84 -6.75 -10.38
CA PHE A 41 -5.54 -5.51 -10.70
C PHE A 41 -4.57 -4.33 -10.84
N SER A 42 -3.68 -4.14 -9.87
CA SER A 42 -2.71 -3.05 -9.84
C SER A 42 -1.81 -3.06 -11.07
N ALA A 43 -1.31 -4.24 -11.46
CA ALA A 43 -0.56 -4.40 -12.70
C ALA A 43 -1.38 -4.05 -13.96
N SER A 44 -2.66 -4.45 -13.99
CA SER A 44 -3.55 -4.16 -15.14
C SER A 44 -3.84 -2.67 -15.34
N VAL A 45 -3.75 -1.87 -14.28
CA VAL A 45 -3.91 -0.40 -14.32
C VAL A 45 -2.58 0.36 -14.29
N GLY A 46 -1.48 -0.32 -14.61
CA GLY A 46 -0.16 0.28 -14.81
C GLY A 46 0.65 0.52 -13.53
N ASN A 47 0.31 -0.16 -12.44
CA ASN A 47 1.07 -0.16 -11.19
C ASN A 47 1.51 -1.59 -10.82
N ASP A 48 2.45 -2.14 -11.61
CA ASP A 48 2.96 -3.49 -11.37
C ASP A 48 3.84 -3.52 -10.13
N LEU A 49 3.31 -4.09 -9.05
CA LEU A 49 4.01 -4.33 -7.79
C LEU A 49 4.56 -5.75 -7.67
N SER A 50 4.36 -6.61 -8.67
CA SER A 50 4.78 -8.02 -8.62
C SER A 50 6.11 -8.26 -9.33
N THR A 51 6.40 -7.51 -10.39
CA THR A 51 7.65 -7.63 -11.14
C THR A 51 8.84 -7.10 -10.32
N PRO A 52 9.90 -7.90 -10.10
CA PRO A 52 11.11 -7.43 -9.43
C PRO A 52 11.84 -6.39 -10.27
N HIS A 53 12.34 -5.34 -9.62
CA HIS A 53 13.23 -4.32 -10.20
C HIS A 53 14.53 -4.24 -9.36
N PRO A 54 15.49 -5.15 -9.58
CA PRO A 54 16.76 -5.20 -8.82
C PRO A 54 17.56 -3.90 -8.88
N GLU A 55 17.47 -3.17 -9.99
CA GLU A 55 18.07 -1.85 -10.19
C GLU A 55 17.61 -0.81 -9.17
N TRP A 56 16.43 -1.00 -8.56
CA TRP A 56 15.86 -0.15 -7.52
C TRP A 56 15.80 -0.84 -6.16
N GLY A 57 16.39 -2.04 -6.03
CA GLY A 57 16.29 -2.86 -4.84
C GLY A 57 14.86 -3.29 -4.52
N PHE A 58 13.97 -3.35 -5.51
CA PHE A 58 12.58 -3.77 -5.32
C PHE A 58 12.45 -5.27 -5.67
N PRO A 59 12.11 -6.13 -4.70
CA PRO A 59 12.10 -7.58 -4.93
C PRO A 59 10.86 -8.08 -5.71
N GLY A 60 9.86 -7.22 -5.94
CA GLY A 60 8.52 -7.65 -6.32
C GLY A 60 7.76 -8.21 -5.12
N LEU A 61 6.48 -7.88 -5.01
CA LEU A 61 5.62 -8.28 -3.90
C LEU A 61 4.86 -9.56 -4.21
N ARG A 62 4.47 -10.25 -3.14
CA ARG A 62 3.69 -11.48 -3.16
C ARG A 62 2.49 -11.37 -2.24
N PRO A 63 1.44 -12.20 -2.42
CA PRO A 63 0.35 -12.26 -1.48
C PRO A 63 0.84 -12.50 -0.03
N GLY A 64 0.33 -11.71 0.91
CA GLY A 64 0.74 -11.71 2.31
C GLY A 64 1.79 -10.66 2.68
N ASP A 65 2.52 -10.10 1.71
CA ASP A 65 3.49 -9.03 1.98
C ASP A 65 2.76 -7.77 2.47
N ARG A 66 3.35 -7.07 3.42
CA ARG A 66 2.85 -5.75 3.86
C ARG A 66 3.60 -4.65 3.14
N TRP A 67 2.84 -3.75 2.52
CA TRP A 67 3.42 -2.68 1.71
C TRP A 67 2.65 -1.37 1.83
N PHE A 68 3.37 -0.25 1.74
CA PHE A 68 2.74 1.05 1.65
C PHE A 68 2.30 1.29 0.22
N VAL A 69 0.99 1.42 0.04
CA VAL A 69 0.35 1.71 -1.24
C VAL A 69 0.01 3.21 -1.27
N CYS A 70 0.16 3.83 -2.44
CA CYS A 70 -0.36 5.16 -2.71
C CYS A 70 -1.85 5.22 -2.36
N ALA A 71 -2.29 6.18 -1.55
CA ALA A 71 -3.67 6.26 -1.08
C ALA A 71 -4.67 6.28 -2.25
N GLY A 72 -4.37 7.04 -3.31
CA GLY A 72 -5.20 7.04 -4.53
C GLY A 72 -5.26 5.70 -5.26
N ARG A 73 -4.18 4.89 -5.24
CA ARG A 73 -4.18 3.55 -5.85
C ARG A 73 -4.95 2.53 -5.02
N TRP A 74 -4.92 2.68 -3.70
CA TRP A 74 -5.76 1.86 -2.82
C TRP A 74 -7.24 2.18 -3.03
N GLN A 75 -7.60 3.47 -3.12
CA GLN A 75 -8.98 3.89 -3.41
C GLN A 75 -9.46 3.42 -4.78
N GLU A 76 -8.63 3.52 -5.82
CA GLU A 76 -8.94 2.97 -7.15
C GLU A 76 -9.24 1.46 -7.10
N ALA A 77 -8.46 0.71 -6.32
CA ALA A 77 -8.71 -0.72 -6.11
C ALA A 77 -10.01 -0.97 -5.33
N LEU A 78 -10.33 -0.14 -4.34
CA LEU A 78 -11.59 -0.23 -3.58
C LEU A 78 -12.80 -0.05 -4.50
N GLU A 79 -12.79 0.99 -5.32
CA GLU A 79 -13.87 1.28 -6.28
C GLU A 79 -14.05 0.17 -7.31
N ALA A 80 -12.95 -0.51 -7.67
CA ALA A 80 -12.96 -1.64 -8.58
C ALA A 80 -13.30 -2.99 -7.90
N GLY A 81 -13.44 -3.04 -6.56
CA GLY A 81 -13.73 -4.26 -5.80
C GLY A 81 -12.53 -5.17 -5.55
N PHE A 82 -11.31 -4.65 -5.67
CA PHE A 82 -10.03 -5.36 -5.51
C PHE A 82 -9.15 -4.76 -4.40
N ALA A 83 -9.72 -3.99 -3.47
CA ALA A 83 -8.95 -3.41 -2.37
C ALA A 83 -8.30 -4.51 -1.50
N PRO A 84 -6.99 -4.40 -1.22
CA PRO A 84 -6.31 -5.28 -0.29
C PRO A 84 -6.63 -4.89 1.16
N PRO A 85 -6.56 -5.83 2.12
CA PRO A 85 -6.73 -5.54 3.53
C PRO A 85 -5.74 -4.50 4.05
N VAL A 86 -6.16 -3.69 5.03
CA VAL A 86 -5.41 -2.54 5.57
C VAL A 86 -4.97 -2.80 7.01
N VAL A 87 -3.71 -2.52 7.32
CA VAL A 87 -3.21 -2.46 8.71
C VAL A 87 -3.44 -1.03 9.22
N LEU A 88 -4.48 -0.81 10.02
CA LEU A 88 -4.89 0.53 10.45
C LEU A 88 -3.82 1.22 11.30
N GLU A 89 -3.18 0.47 12.21
CA GLU A 89 -2.17 0.96 13.15
C GLU A 89 -0.90 1.46 12.44
N ALA A 90 -0.67 0.99 11.21
CA ALA A 90 0.44 1.36 10.35
C ALA A 90 0.05 2.34 9.22
N THR A 91 -1.24 2.67 9.07
CA THR A 91 -1.77 3.58 8.04
C THR A 91 -1.77 5.03 8.51
N HIS A 92 -1.19 5.93 7.72
CA HIS A 92 -1.11 7.35 8.08
C HIS A 92 -2.44 8.06 7.85
N ALA A 93 -2.76 9.02 8.71
CA ALA A 93 -3.98 9.83 8.62
C ALA A 93 -4.15 10.61 7.31
N LEU A 94 -3.12 10.68 6.46
CA LEU A 94 -3.21 11.32 5.14
C LEU A 94 -3.98 10.46 4.14
N ALA A 95 -4.12 9.16 4.40
CA ALA A 95 -5.05 8.31 3.67
C ALA A 95 -6.49 8.85 3.73
N LEU A 96 -6.85 9.59 4.78
CA LEU A 96 -8.18 10.18 4.96
C LEU A 96 -8.51 11.30 3.96
N GLU A 97 -7.52 11.82 3.24
CA GLU A 97 -7.74 12.76 2.13
C GLU A 97 -8.25 12.04 0.85
N PHE A 98 -8.15 10.70 0.80
CA PHE A 98 -8.50 9.88 -0.37
C PHE A 98 -9.61 8.86 -0.07
N SER A 99 -9.65 8.34 1.15
CA SER A 99 -10.59 7.29 1.58
C SER A 99 -11.16 7.64 2.95
N SER A 100 -12.43 7.32 3.21
CA SER A 100 -13.02 7.52 4.54
C SER A 100 -12.48 6.53 5.56
N LEU A 101 -12.53 6.90 6.85
CA LEU A 101 -12.18 6.00 7.94
C LEU A 101 -13.03 4.72 7.90
N ALA A 102 -14.31 4.83 7.58
CA ALA A 102 -15.22 3.68 7.49
C ALA A 102 -14.82 2.70 6.38
N GLU A 103 -14.34 3.18 5.24
CA GLU A 103 -13.81 2.32 4.16
C GLU A 103 -12.53 1.60 4.58
N LEU A 104 -11.63 2.29 5.27
CA LEU A 104 -10.40 1.69 5.81
C LEU A 104 -10.72 0.65 6.89
N GLU A 105 -11.66 0.93 7.79
CA GLU A 105 -12.11 0.00 8.85
C GLU A 105 -12.82 -1.22 8.27
N ALA A 106 -13.66 -1.04 7.24
CA ALA A 106 -14.35 -2.14 6.58
C ALA A 106 -13.39 -3.12 5.89
N ASN A 107 -12.18 -2.67 5.57
CA ASN A 107 -11.13 -3.47 4.94
C ASN A 107 -9.95 -3.75 5.89
N ALA A 108 -10.11 -3.58 7.20
CA ALA A 108 -9.02 -3.80 8.14
C ALA A 108 -8.57 -5.28 8.19
N SER A 109 -7.27 -5.52 8.16
CA SER A 109 -6.69 -6.82 8.51
C SER A 109 -6.66 -6.95 10.03
N GLY A 110 -7.28 -8.01 10.56
CA GLY A 110 -7.26 -8.32 11.99
C GLY A 110 -5.92 -8.78 12.54
#